data_AF-A0A926V6D1-F1
#
_entry.id   AF-A0A926V6D1-F1
#
_cell.length_a   1.000
_cell.length_b   1.000
_cell.length_c   1.000
_cell.angle_alpha   90.00
_cell.angle_beta   90.00
_cell.angle_gamma   90.00
#
_symmetry.space_group_name_H-M   'P 1'
#
loop_
_entity.id
_entity.type
_entity.pdbx_description
1 polymer ?
#
loop_
_entity_poly.entity_id
_entity_poly.type
_entity_poly.pdbx_seq_one_letter_code
_entity_poly.pdbx_strand_id
1 'polypeptide(L)'
;MRFKHVLLLCAIGVFSLTGCGKTETASTTPAPASNTTTQAQPEETGTTQSAQAQSEYSQLLRVVRQTRADIKAKKLQKARQEFEKFEDVWSPVEDSVKAKSSESYDAIEADIDRVTAALEASRPGQALTALQSLRTHIQGIPSS
;
A
#
# COMPACT_ATOMS: atom_id res chain seq x y z
N MET A 1 -18.35 13.52 1.11
CA MET A 1 -19.24 14.19 2.08
C MET A 1 -18.73 13.91 3.49
N ARG A 2 -18.89 14.89 4.40
CA ARG A 2 -18.29 14.97 5.75
C ARG A 2 -18.75 13.84 6.67
N PHE A 3 -17.83 13.04 7.22
CA PHE A 3 -18.09 12.31 8.46
C PHE A 3 -17.32 12.94 9.61
N LYS A 4 -18.11 13.47 10.54
CA LYS A 4 -17.70 14.27 11.69
C LYS A 4 -17.28 13.32 12.82
N HIS A 5 -16.30 13.78 13.59
CA HIS A 5 -15.70 13.15 14.76
C HIS A 5 -16.66 12.33 15.65
N VAL A 6 -16.32 11.06 15.85
CA VAL A 6 -16.75 10.29 17.02
C VAL A 6 -15.56 10.21 17.96
N LEU A 7 -15.64 11.03 19.00
CA LEU A 7 -14.70 11.11 20.11
C LEU A 7 -14.89 9.86 20.99
N LEU A 8 -14.01 8.88 20.84
CA LEU A 8 -13.96 7.69 21.70
C LEU A 8 -12.92 7.92 22.80
N LEU A 9 -13.38 8.45 23.93
CA LEU A 9 -12.70 8.39 25.22
C LEU A 9 -12.80 6.96 25.76
N CYS A 10 -11.69 6.22 25.77
CA CYS A 10 -11.57 4.99 26.54
C CYS A 10 -10.28 5.02 27.36
N ALA A 11 -10.42 4.53 28.59
CA ALA A 11 -9.60 4.86 29.74
C ALA A 11 -8.15 4.35 29.70
N ILE A 12 -7.32 5.11 30.40
CA ILE A 12 -5.97 4.76 30.80
C ILE A 12 -6.02 3.51 31.69
N GLY A 13 -5.45 2.40 31.23
CA GLY A 13 -5.13 1.24 32.04
C GLY A 13 -3.62 1.18 32.29
N VAL A 14 -3.17 1.68 33.43
CA VAL A 14 -1.81 1.45 33.92
C VAL A 14 -1.78 0.07 34.57
N PHE A 15 -1.11 -0.90 33.94
CA PHE A 15 -0.67 -2.11 34.64
C PHE A 15 0.83 -2.02 34.87
N SER A 16 1.19 -2.00 36.16
CA SER A 16 2.55 -1.95 36.64
C SER A 16 3.01 -3.32 37.12
N LEU A 17 4.31 -3.55 36.93
CA LEU A 17 5.25 -4.38 37.70
C LEU A 17 5.46 -5.88 37.39
N THR A 18 6.73 -6.12 37.04
CA THR A 18 7.67 -7.13 37.57
C THR A 18 7.71 -8.51 36.91
N GLY A 19 8.76 -8.69 36.10
CA GLY A 19 9.44 -9.96 35.88
C GLY A 19 10.95 -9.71 35.79
N CYS A 20 11.69 -9.98 36.85
CA CYS A 20 13.16 -10.00 36.88
C CYS A 20 13.68 -11.27 36.17
N GLY A 21 14.60 -11.10 35.22
CA GLY A 21 15.46 -12.15 34.70
C GLY A 21 16.83 -11.55 34.38
N LYS A 22 17.78 -11.73 35.30
CA LYS A 22 19.13 -11.17 35.27
C LYS A 22 20.07 -12.16 34.58
N THR A 23 20.73 -11.74 33.49
CA THR A 23 22.12 -12.10 33.23
C THR A 23 22.82 -10.93 32.55
N GLU A 24 23.73 -10.36 33.32
CA GLU A 24 24.66 -9.29 33.03
C GLU A 24 26.00 -9.95 32.67
N THR A 25 26.66 -9.55 31.59
CA THR A 25 28.12 -9.58 31.48
C THR A 25 28.56 -8.57 30.41
N ALA A 26 29.22 -7.51 30.87
CA ALA A 26 29.93 -6.53 30.06
C ALA A 26 31.38 -6.99 29.80
N SER A 27 32.01 -6.49 28.72
CA SER A 27 33.48 -6.35 28.60
C SER A 27 33.89 -5.39 27.46
N THR A 28 34.33 -4.19 27.85
CA THR A 28 35.56 -3.42 27.49
C THR A 28 36.15 -3.34 26.05
N THR A 29 36.10 -2.11 25.46
CA THR A 29 37.11 -1.20 24.78
C THR A 29 38.56 -1.68 24.44
N PRO A 30 39.42 -1.10 23.52
CA PRO A 30 39.36 -0.07 22.43
C PRO A 30 39.93 -0.47 21.01
N ALA A 31 39.93 0.50 20.05
CA ALA A 31 40.40 0.60 18.63
C ALA A 31 41.89 0.24 18.30
N PRO A 32 42.52 0.42 17.07
CA PRO A 32 42.12 1.10 15.80
C PRO A 32 42.61 0.45 14.45
N ALA A 33 42.58 1.25 13.35
CA ALA A 33 43.24 1.15 12.02
C ALA A 33 42.40 0.53 10.87
N SER A 34 41.81 1.35 9.99
CA SER A 34 42.39 1.99 8.78
C SER A 34 42.55 1.01 7.60
N ASN A 35 41.83 1.25 6.50
CA ASN A 35 42.41 1.66 5.22
C ASN A 35 41.36 1.73 4.10
N THR A 36 41.24 2.92 3.54
CA THR A 36 40.74 3.29 2.21
C THR A 36 41.22 2.34 1.10
N THR A 37 40.36 2.01 0.13
CA THR A 37 40.61 2.16 -1.33
C THR A 37 39.36 1.82 -2.14
N THR A 38 38.79 2.87 -2.71
CA THR A 38 38.27 3.01 -4.09
C THR A 38 37.99 1.73 -4.88
N GLN A 39 36.72 1.55 -5.24
CA GLN A 39 36.36 1.03 -6.55
C GLN A 39 35.32 1.96 -7.17
N ALA A 40 35.75 2.70 -8.19
CA ALA A 40 34.88 3.40 -9.11
C ALA A 40 34.42 2.44 -10.21
N GLN A 41 33.26 2.79 -10.79
CA GLN A 41 32.67 2.35 -12.05
C GLN A 41 31.60 1.23 -11.95
N PRO A 42 30.51 1.27 -12.72
CA PRO A 42 29.80 2.39 -13.36
C PRO A 42 28.36 2.57 -12.83
N GLU A 43 27.76 3.72 -13.16
CA GLU A 43 26.31 3.89 -13.22
C GLU A 43 25.65 2.73 -13.99
N GLU A 44 24.80 1.96 -13.31
CA GLU A 44 23.61 1.34 -13.90
C GLU A 44 22.39 1.75 -13.06
N THR A 45 22.12 3.06 -13.06
CA THR A 45 20.78 3.55 -12.76
C THR A 45 19.90 3.28 -13.97
N GLY A 46 19.10 2.21 -13.92
CA GLY A 46 17.94 2.15 -14.81
C GLY A 46 17.38 0.79 -15.19
N THR A 47 17.29 -0.23 -14.33
CA THR A 47 16.34 -1.34 -14.61
C THR A 47 15.82 -2.13 -13.39
N THR A 48 15.81 -1.57 -12.18
CA THR A 48 15.19 -2.25 -11.00
C THR A 48 13.96 -1.52 -10.46
N GLN A 49 13.55 -0.41 -11.08
CA GLN A 49 12.49 0.44 -10.54
C GLN A 49 11.06 -0.14 -10.74
N SER A 50 10.86 -0.94 -11.79
CA SER A 50 9.58 -1.58 -12.12
C SER A 50 9.26 -2.81 -11.26
N ALA A 51 10.26 -3.59 -10.85
CA ALA A 51 10.04 -4.80 -10.05
C ALA A 51 9.75 -4.49 -8.57
N GLN A 52 10.31 -3.39 -8.05
CA GLN A 52 10.13 -2.97 -6.64
C GLN A 52 8.81 -2.24 -6.42
N ALA A 53 8.37 -1.36 -7.32
CA ALA A 53 7.03 -0.75 -7.25
C ALA A 53 5.92 -1.81 -7.34
N GLN A 54 6.16 -2.87 -8.12
CA GLN A 54 5.23 -4.00 -8.24
C GLN A 54 5.15 -4.85 -6.96
N SER A 55 6.13 -4.77 -6.06
CA SER A 55 6.07 -5.40 -4.74
C SER A 55 5.33 -4.52 -3.72
N GLU A 56 5.61 -3.21 -3.72
CA GLU A 56 5.07 -2.22 -2.76
C GLU A 56 3.53 -2.16 -2.85
N TYR A 57 2.98 -2.21 -4.06
CA TYR A 57 1.53 -2.16 -4.31
C TYR A 57 0.90 -3.51 -4.69
N SER A 58 1.59 -4.61 -4.38
CA SER A 58 1.18 -5.96 -4.79
C SER A 58 -0.19 -6.38 -4.24
N GLN A 59 -0.58 -5.89 -3.07
CA GLN A 59 -1.89 -6.17 -2.45
C GLN A 59 -3.03 -5.40 -3.13
N LEU A 60 -2.83 -4.13 -3.46
CA LEU A 60 -3.79 -3.35 -4.28
C LEU A 60 -4.04 -4.06 -5.61
N LEU A 61 -2.97 -4.47 -6.29
CA LEU A 61 -3.04 -5.20 -7.56
C LEU A 61 -3.71 -6.58 -7.43
N ARG A 62 -3.59 -7.22 -6.26
CA ARG A 62 -4.29 -8.49 -5.95
C ARG A 62 -5.80 -8.29 -5.90
N VAL A 63 -6.28 -7.29 -5.14
CA VAL A 63 -7.71 -6.99 -5.02
C VAL A 63 -8.31 -6.63 -6.38
N VAL A 64 -7.64 -5.77 -7.15
CA VAL A 64 -8.07 -5.39 -8.52
C VAL A 64 -8.18 -6.61 -9.43
N ARG A 65 -7.17 -7.50 -9.41
CA ARG A 65 -7.18 -8.72 -10.22
C ARG A 65 -8.31 -9.67 -9.82
N GLN A 66 -8.53 -9.87 -8.52
CA GLN A 66 -9.55 -10.79 -8.01
C GLN A 66 -10.96 -10.26 -8.28
N THR A 67 -11.20 -8.97 -8.06
CA THR A 67 -12.45 -8.29 -8.42
C THR A 67 -12.76 -8.48 -9.91
N ARG A 68 -11.77 -8.24 -10.78
CA ARG A 68 -11.90 -8.45 -12.22
C ARG A 68 -12.25 -9.90 -12.57
N ALA A 69 -11.64 -10.87 -11.89
CA ALA A 69 -11.92 -12.30 -12.10
C ALA A 69 -13.36 -12.65 -11.69
N ASP A 70 -13.84 -12.12 -10.57
CA ASP A 70 -15.20 -12.36 -10.09
C ASP A 70 -16.25 -11.71 -11.02
N ILE A 71 -15.99 -10.51 -11.58
CA ILE A 71 -16.85 -9.91 -12.61
C ILE A 71 -16.91 -10.81 -13.85
N LYS A 72 -15.77 -11.29 -14.35
CA LYS A 72 -15.71 -12.18 -15.53
C LYS A 72 -16.42 -13.51 -15.30
N ALA A 73 -16.39 -14.01 -14.07
CA ALA A 73 -17.14 -15.19 -13.65
C ALA A 73 -18.64 -14.93 -13.42
N LYS A 74 -19.15 -13.73 -13.74
CA LYS A 74 -20.52 -13.28 -13.49
C LYS A 74 -20.93 -13.30 -12.00
N LYS A 75 -19.97 -13.17 -11.09
CA LYS A 75 -20.17 -13.17 -9.63
C LYS A 75 -20.13 -11.74 -9.06
N LEU A 76 -21.08 -10.88 -9.44
CA LEU A 76 -21.00 -9.45 -9.08
C LEU A 76 -21.07 -9.17 -7.58
N GLN A 77 -21.85 -9.94 -6.81
CA GLN A 77 -21.87 -9.79 -5.36
C GLN A 77 -20.50 -10.08 -4.74
N LYS A 78 -19.83 -11.13 -5.23
CA LYS A 78 -18.48 -11.48 -4.78
C LYS A 78 -17.46 -10.42 -5.22
N ALA A 79 -17.62 -9.85 -6.41
CA ALA A 79 -16.78 -8.76 -6.88
C ALA A 79 -16.90 -7.51 -5.98
N ARG A 80 -18.11 -7.15 -5.54
CA ARG A 80 -18.32 -6.07 -4.55
C ARG A 80 -17.58 -6.33 -3.25
N GLN A 81 -17.81 -7.50 -2.64
CA GLN A 81 -17.15 -7.90 -1.40
C GLN A 81 -15.63 -7.98 -1.52
N GLU A 82 -15.12 -8.36 -2.69
CA GLU A 82 -13.68 -8.34 -2.94
C GLU A 82 -13.15 -6.91 -3.03
N PHE A 83 -13.85 -6.03 -3.75
CA PHE A 83 -13.40 -4.66 -3.94
C PHE A 83 -13.50 -3.80 -2.68
N GLU A 84 -14.43 -4.09 -1.76
CA GLU A 84 -14.50 -3.45 -0.43
C GLU A 84 -13.17 -3.56 0.34
N LYS A 85 -12.39 -4.63 0.13
CA LYS A 85 -11.07 -4.82 0.75
C LYS A 85 -10.01 -3.85 0.21
N PHE A 86 -10.29 -3.15 -0.89
CA PHE A 86 -9.34 -2.23 -1.50
C PHE A 86 -9.02 -1.09 -0.54
N GLU A 87 -10.01 -0.58 0.20
CA GLU A 87 -9.83 0.49 1.17
C GLU A 87 -8.81 0.11 2.26
N ASP A 88 -8.94 -1.08 2.83
CA ASP A 88 -8.04 -1.58 3.89
C ASP A 88 -6.58 -1.65 3.45
N VAL A 89 -6.34 -1.94 2.17
CA VAL A 89 -4.97 -2.01 1.61
C VAL A 89 -4.49 -0.68 1.01
N TRP A 90 -5.40 0.26 0.76
CA TRP A 90 -5.10 1.58 0.22
C TRP A 90 -4.72 2.58 1.31
N SER A 91 -5.53 2.64 2.39
CA SER A 91 -5.34 3.60 3.48
C SER A 91 -3.90 3.65 4.04
N PRO A 92 -3.19 2.52 4.26
CA PRO A 92 -1.82 2.56 4.79
C PRO A 92 -0.78 3.18 3.85
N VAL A 93 -1.07 3.24 2.53
CA VAL A 93 -0.12 3.74 1.52
C VAL A 93 -0.55 5.08 0.91
N GLU A 94 -1.78 5.53 1.16
CA GLU A 94 -2.40 6.72 0.59
C GLU A 94 -1.49 7.96 0.70
N ASP A 95 -1.09 8.31 1.92
CA ASP A 95 -0.25 9.49 2.18
C ASP A 95 1.11 9.39 1.48
N SER A 96 1.69 8.20 1.42
CA SER A 96 2.98 7.97 0.74
C SER A 96 2.84 8.13 -0.77
N VAL A 97 1.75 7.64 -1.37
CA VAL A 97 1.48 7.84 -2.81
C VAL A 97 1.25 9.31 -3.11
N LYS A 98 0.47 10.01 -2.27
CA LYS A 98 0.22 11.44 -2.41
C LYS A 98 1.48 12.29 -2.31
N ALA A 99 2.39 11.95 -1.40
CA ALA A 99 3.68 12.61 -1.28
C ALA A 99 4.60 12.37 -2.49
N LYS A 100 4.56 11.17 -3.08
CA LYS A 100 5.31 10.81 -4.29
C LYS A 100 4.74 11.49 -5.54
N SER A 101 3.41 11.54 -5.66
CA SER A 101 2.70 12.10 -6.82
C SER A 101 1.24 12.39 -6.48
N SER A 102 0.87 13.66 -6.36
CA SER A 102 -0.53 14.06 -6.16
C SER A 102 -1.41 13.69 -7.36
N GLU A 103 -0.86 13.73 -8.57
CA GLU A 103 -1.55 13.31 -9.79
C GLU A 103 -1.91 11.81 -9.75
N SER A 104 -0.96 10.96 -9.33
CA SER A 104 -1.22 9.52 -9.21
C SER A 104 -2.25 9.23 -8.12
N TYR A 105 -2.18 9.94 -6.99
CA TYR A 105 -3.17 9.87 -5.92
C TYR A 105 -4.57 10.22 -6.44
N ASP A 106 -4.75 11.41 -7.03
CA ASP A 106 -6.05 11.88 -7.51
C ASP A 106 -6.63 10.93 -8.58
N ALA A 107 -5.79 10.39 -9.45
CA ALA A 107 -6.20 9.44 -10.49
C ALA A 107 -6.66 8.10 -9.91
N ILE A 108 -5.99 7.62 -8.86
CA ILE A 108 -6.36 6.38 -8.16
C ILE A 108 -7.69 6.57 -7.40
N GLU A 109 -7.84 7.65 -6.64
CA GLU A 109 -9.10 7.99 -5.95
C GLU A 109 -10.29 8.05 -6.92
N ALA A 110 -10.12 8.76 -8.05
CA ALA A 110 -11.15 8.84 -9.08
C ALA A 110 -11.49 7.47 -9.69
N ASP A 111 -10.51 6.56 -9.80
CA ASP A 111 -10.76 5.20 -10.27
C ASP A 111 -11.45 4.33 -9.23
N ILE A 112 -11.13 4.45 -7.94
CA ILE A 112 -11.82 3.77 -6.85
C ILE A 112 -13.31 4.15 -6.88
N ASP A 113 -13.61 5.45 -6.94
CA ASP A 113 -14.98 5.96 -7.07
C ASP A 113 -15.70 5.38 -8.29
N ARG A 114 -15.03 5.35 -9.45
CA ARG A 114 -15.60 4.78 -10.69
C ARG A 114 -15.89 3.29 -10.56
N VAL A 115 -15.00 2.51 -9.93
CA VAL A 115 -15.22 1.08 -9.72
C VAL A 115 -16.40 0.86 -8.77
N THR A 116 -16.43 1.56 -7.63
CA THR A 116 -17.49 1.47 -6.63
C THR A 116 -18.85 1.80 -7.25
N ALA A 117 -18.97 2.95 -7.90
CA ALA A 117 -20.21 3.36 -8.55
C ALA A 117 -20.68 2.36 -9.63
N ALA A 118 -19.76 1.80 -10.43
CA ALA A 118 -20.11 0.81 -11.45
C ALA A 118 -20.55 -0.53 -10.84
N LEU A 119 -19.94 -0.96 -9.74
CA LEU A 119 -20.30 -2.19 -9.03
C LEU A 119 -21.65 -2.06 -8.31
N GLU A 120 -21.93 -0.92 -7.69
CA GLU A 120 -23.23 -0.60 -7.07
C GLU A 120 -24.35 -0.54 -8.11
N ALA A 121 -24.11 0.13 -9.24
CA ALA A 121 -25.04 0.19 -10.36
C ALA A 121 -25.16 -1.13 -11.14
N SER A 122 -24.43 -2.18 -10.73
CA SER A 122 -24.39 -3.49 -11.41
C SER A 122 -24.07 -3.38 -12.90
N ARG A 123 -23.10 -2.52 -13.25
CA ARG A 123 -22.61 -2.27 -14.62
C ARG A 123 -21.24 -2.93 -14.83
N PRO A 124 -21.18 -4.25 -15.11
CA PRO A 124 -19.92 -4.98 -15.15
C PRO A 124 -18.94 -4.48 -16.21
N GLY A 125 -19.42 -4.01 -17.36
CA GLY A 125 -18.55 -3.42 -18.39
C GLY A 125 -17.83 -2.16 -17.91
N GLN A 126 -18.54 -1.25 -17.23
CA GLN A 126 -17.95 -0.04 -16.66
C GLN A 126 -16.98 -0.37 -15.53
N ALA A 127 -17.33 -1.34 -14.67
CA ALA A 127 -16.45 -1.79 -13.60
C ALA A 127 -15.14 -2.41 -14.15
N LEU A 128 -15.21 -3.20 -15.23
CA LEU A 128 -14.02 -3.75 -15.88
C LEU A 128 -13.10 -2.66 -16.46
N THR A 129 -13.68 -1.64 -17.09
CA THR A 129 -12.92 -0.49 -17.61
C THR A 129 -12.27 0.29 -16.48
N ALA A 130 -13.01 0.62 -15.43
CA ALA A 130 -12.48 1.35 -14.27
C ALA A 130 -11.38 0.57 -13.53
N LEU A 131 -11.55 -0.75 -13.33
CA LEU A 131 -10.50 -1.62 -12.75
C LEU A 131 -9.24 -1.67 -13.62
N GLN A 132 -9.39 -1.54 -14.93
CA GLN A 132 -8.24 -1.50 -15.84
C GLN A 132 -7.47 -0.20 -15.71
N SER A 133 -8.15 0.94 -15.60
CA SER A 133 -7.54 2.25 -15.31
C SER A 133 -6.86 2.24 -13.94
N LEU A 134 -7.56 1.77 -12.90
CA LEU A 134 -7.04 1.67 -11.54
C LEU A 134 -5.72 0.89 -11.50
N ARG A 135 -5.70 -0.28 -12.16
CA ARG A 135 -4.47 -1.09 -12.31
C ARG A 135 -3.34 -0.29 -12.95
N THR A 136 -3.64 0.43 -14.03
CA THR A 136 -2.65 1.21 -14.78
C THR A 136 -2.09 2.34 -13.92
N HIS A 137 -2.92 3.09 -13.19
CA HIS A 137 -2.45 4.16 -12.31
C HIS A 137 -1.63 3.64 -11.13
N ILE A 138 -2.03 2.51 -10.50
CA ILE A 138 -1.22 1.86 -9.45
C ILE A 138 0.17 1.45 -9.98
N GLN A 139 0.23 0.89 -11.19
CA GLN A 139 1.51 0.49 -11.80
C GLN A 139 2.37 1.68 -12.26
N GLY A 140 1.75 2.84 -12.45
CA GLY A 140 2.40 4.08 -12.88
C GLY A 140 2.87 4.98 -11.72
N ILE A 141 2.67 4.57 -10.46
CA ILE A 141 3.17 5.34 -9.32
C ILE A 141 4.70 5.43 -9.41
N PRO A 142 5.30 6.64 -9.41
CA PRO A 142 6.75 6.78 -9.43
C PRO A 142 7.39 6.09 -8.23
N SER A 143 8.45 5.31 -8.47
CA SER A 143 9.26 4.80 -7.35
C SER A 143 10.17 5.91 -6.81
N SER A 144 10.46 5.84 -5.52
CA SER A 144 11.34 6.77 -4.79
C SER A 144 12.74 6.88 -5.38
#